data_AF-A0A3C0T6R1-F1
#
_entry.id   AF-A0A3C0T6R1-F1
#
_cell.length_a   1.000
_cell.length_b   1.000
_cell.length_c   1.000
_cell.angle_alpha   90.00
_cell.angle_beta   90.00
_cell.angle_gamma   90.00
#
_symmetry.space_group_name_H-M   'P 1'
#
loop_
_entity.id
_entity.type
_entity.pdbx_description
1 polymer ?
#
loop_
_entity_poly.entity_id
_entity_poly.type
_entity_poly.pdbx_seq_one_letter_code
_entity_poly.pdbx_strand_id
1 'polypeptide(L)'
;HYWEDGGATYHHRYSSWVNVRGQEGDPWKGHVADPEVPEHHGRLARPFLVNKQYMQEEHLTPQAQTFAEGLEFLETNHEEDDWYLQIETFDPHEPFFTLKQWKDKYNYEWDGPVFEWPEYERVTEDPDAQEYLRYQYAALLTQCDHYLGKVIDFMDDHNMWDDTMLMVVTDHGFLLGEHDWWGKMCMPWYNETAHIPLFIWDPRLGVKGERRTSLTQTIDLGPSILEFFDVDIPKDMMGTPLRQVMEDDTPHHEAALFGMFGGHVNVTDGRYI
;
A
#
# COMPACT_ATOMS: atom_id res chain seq x y z
N HIS A 1 -9.60 0.32 9.22
CA HIS A 1 -8.73 1.06 10.17
C HIS A 1 -9.03 2.55 10.33
N TYR A 2 -9.02 3.40 9.28
CA TYR A 2 -9.17 4.86 9.48
C TYR A 2 -10.55 5.34 9.97
N TRP A 3 -11.58 4.50 9.81
CA TRP A 3 -12.97 4.76 10.20
C TRP A 3 -13.46 3.83 11.32
N GLU A 4 -12.58 2.98 11.85
CA GLU A 4 -12.88 2.27 13.08
C GLU A 4 -12.93 3.27 14.24
N ASP A 5 -13.63 2.92 15.32
CA ASP A 5 -13.65 3.74 16.52
C ASP A 5 -12.21 3.91 17.05
N GLY A 6 -11.78 5.16 17.23
CA GLY A 6 -10.38 5.52 17.54
C GLY A 6 -9.46 5.72 16.33
N GLY A 7 -9.95 5.55 15.10
CA GLY A 7 -9.23 5.97 13.89
C GLY A 7 -8.99 7.48 13.86
N ALA A 8 -7.87 7.92 13.29
CA ALA A 8 -7.47 9.33 13.33
C ALA A 8 -8.42 10.30 12.57
N THR A 9 -9.39 9.79 11.81
CA THR A 9 -10.43 10.57 11.07
C THR A 9 -9.91 11.71 10.17
N TYR A 10 -8.70 11.56 9.62
CA TYR A 10 -8.08 12.64 8.84
C TYR A 10 -8.76 12.92 7.49
N HIS A 11 -9.58 12.01 6.96
CA HIS A 11 -10.28 12.19 5.68
C HIS A 11 -11.14 13.46 5.64
N HIS A 12 -11.65 13.92 6.78
CA HIS A 12 -12.37 15.20 6.89
C HIS A 12 -11.48 16.45 6.72
N ARG A 13 -10.16 16.28 6.60
CA ARG A 13 -9.21 17.36 6.28
C ARG A 13 -9.09 17.59 4.77
N TYR A 14 -9.53 16.64 3.94
CA TYR A 14 -9.63 16.83 2.49
C TYR A 14 -10.88 17.64 2.16
N SER A 15 -10.81 18.44 1.09
CA SER A 15 -11.95 19.21 0.57
C SER A 15 -13.10 18.30 0.09
N SER A 16 -12.75 17.13 -0.43
CA SER A 16 -13.67 16.05 -0.81
C SER A 16 -12.98 14.70 -0.62
N TRP A 17 -13.75 13.64 -0.40
CA TRP A 17 -13.23 12.29 -0.24
C TRP A 17 -14.29 11.26 -0.64
N VAL A 18 -13.82 10.12 -1.14
CA VAL A 18 -14.63 8.94 -1.43
C VAL A 18 -14.07 7.76 -0.65
N ASN A 19 -14.94 6.86 -0.20
CA ASN A 19 -14.55 5.64 0.48
C ASN A 19 -15.20 4.44 -0.18
N VAL A 20 -14.36 3.51 -0.63
CA VAL A 20 -14.77 2.24 -1.20
C VAL A 20 -14.63 1.16 -0.12
N ARG A 21 -15.70 0.37 0.03
CA ARG A 21 -15.88 -0.62 1.11
C ARG A 21 -15.63 -2.04 0.61
N GLY A 22 -15.39 -2.97 1.53
CA GLY A 22 -15.42 -4.41 1.28
C GLY A 22 -14.14 -5.19 1.62
N GLN A 23 -13.05 -4.51 1.99
CA GLN A 23 -11.75 -5.13 2.26
C GLN A 23 -11.67 -5.74 3.68
N GLU A 24 -10.81 -6.75 3.84
CA GLU A 24 -10.43 -7.34 5.14
C GLU A 24 -11.63 -7.62 6.08
N GLY A 25 -11.66 -6.99 7.26
CA GLY A 25 -12.70 -7.19 8.28
C GLY A 25 -13.93 -6.30 8.12
N ASP A 26 -14.04 -5.55 7.02
CA ASP A 26 -15.04 -4.50 6.87
C ASP A 26 -16.50 -5.04 6.94
N PRO A 27 -17.33 -4.60 7.90
CA PRO A 27 -18.73 -4.99 7.98
C PRO A 27 -19.60 -4.24 6.95
N TRP A 28 -19.31 -4.41 5.65
CA TRP A 28 -19.98 -3.72 4.55
C TRP A 28 -21.37 -4.30 4.24
N LYS A 29 -21.44 -5.60 3.97
CA LYS A 29 -22.67 -6.25 3.52
C LYS A 29 -23.45 -6.87 4.69
N GLY A 30 -24.70 -6.45 4.84
CA GLY A 30 -25.61 -6.93 5.88
C GLY A 30 -26.17 -8.33 5.58
N HIS A 31 -25.39 -9.37 5.83
CA HIS A 31 -25.88 -10.76 5.82
C HIS A 31 -26.14 -11.22 7.24
N VAL A 32 -27.35 -11.72 7.50
CA VAL A 32 -27.73 -12.25 8.84
C VAL A 32 -27.32 -13.71 8.98
N ALA A 33 -27.53 -14.52 7.93
CA ALA A 33 -27.09 -15.91 7.92
C ALA A 33 -25.56 -16.00 7.95
N ASP A 34 -25.03 -17.06 8.54
CA ASP A 34 -23.60 -17.32 8.51
C ASP A 34 -23.19 -17.87 7.13
N PRO A 35 -22.09 -17.35 6.55
CA PRO A 35 -21.56 -17.89 5.31
C PRO A 35 -21.00 -19.30 5.52
N GLU A 36 -20.91 -20.07 4.45
CA GLU A 36 -20.16 -21.32 4.47
C GLU A 36 -18.67 -21.01 4.76
N VAL A 37 -18.09 -21.73 5.71
CA VAL A 37 -16.68 -21.60 6.09
C VAL A 37 -15.91 -22.76 5.45
N PRO A 38 -15.08 -22.50 4.44
CA PRO A 38 -14.26 -23.56 3.83
C PRO A 38 -13.18 -24.04 4.80
N GLU A 39 -12.62 -25.22 4.51
CA GLU A 39 -11.34 -25.61 5.09
C GLU A 39 -10.27 -24.58 4.70
N HIS A 40 -9.52 -24.09 5.68
CA HIS A 40 -8.55 -23.01 5.47
C HIS A 40 -7.34 -23.13 6.40
N HIS A 41 -6.24 -22.52 5.94
CA HIS A 41 -5.09 -22.17 6.76
C HIS A 41 -5.19 -20.71 7.21
N GLY A 42 -4.55 -20.41 8.34
CA GLY A 42 -4.50 -19.06 8.90
C GLY A 42 -5.87 -18.50 9.30
N ARG A 43 -6.07 -17.21 9.04
CA ARG A 43 -7.24 -16.45 9.46
C ARG A 43 -8.32 -16.47 8.40
N LEU A 44 -9.57 -16.40 8.85
CA LEU A 44 -10.70 -16.15 7.99
C LEU A 44 -11.77 -15.36 8.74
N ALA A 45 -12.07 -14.16 8.25
CA ALA A 45 -13.06 -13.29 8.87
C ALA A 45 -14.44 -13.48 8.22
N ARG A 46 -15.48 -13.55 9.05
CA ARG A 46 -16.87 -13.61 8.57
C ARG A 46 -17.23 -12.45 7.61
N PRO A 47 -16.91 -11.17 7.92
CA PRO A 47 -17.20 -10.07 7.00
C PRO A 47 -16.53 -10.25 5.64
N PHE A 48 -15.28 -10.70 5.60
CA PHE A 48 -14.57 -11.01 4.36
C PHE A 48 -15.31 -12.04 3.50
N LEU A 49 -15.71 -13.17 4.09
CA LEU A 49 -16.46 -14.22 3.39
C LEU A 49 -17.79 -13.73 2.80
N VAL A 50 -18.45 -12.80 3.48
CA VAL A 50 -19.68 -12.17 2.98
C VAL A 50 -19.35 -11.20 1.85
N ASN A 51 -18.41 -10.28 2.06
CA ASN A 51 -18.07 -9.24 1.10
C ASN A 51 -17.57 -9.83 -0.23
N LYS A 52 -16.75 -10.90 -0.17
CA LYS A 52 -16.19 -11.58 -1.35
C LYS A 52 -17.25 -11.98 -2.37
N GLN A 53 -18.46 -12.33 -1.93
CA GLN A 53 -19.58 -12.71 -2.81
C GLN A 53 -20.06 -11.56 -3.72
N TYR A 54 -19.75 -10.31 -3.37
CA TYR A 54 -20.15 -9.10 -4.11
C TYR A 54 -19.03 -8.52 -4.97
N MET A 55 -17.85 -9.13 -4.95
CA MET A 55 -16.63 -8.64 -5.61
C MET A 55 -16.14 -9.67 -6.64
N GLN A 56 -17.08 -10.34 -7.33
CA GLN A 56 -16.79 -11.44 -8.27
C GLN A 56 -16.44 -10.94 -9.69
N GLU A 57 -16.62 -9.65 -9.94
CA GLU A 57 -16.23 -8.98 -11.18
C GLU A 57 -15.22 -7.88 -10.87
N GLU A 58 -14.28 -7.66 -11.80
CA GLU A 58 -13.11 -6.80 -11.56
C GLU A 58 -13.51 -5.39 -11.12
N HIS A 59 -14.45 -4.77 -11.83
CA HIS A 59 -14.95 -3.42 -11.54
C HIS A 59 -15.74 -3.32 -10.22
N LEU A 60 -16.09 -4.45 -9.60
CA LEU A 60 -16.72 -4.49 -8.28
C LEU A 60 -15.70 -4.71 -7.16
N THR A 61 -14.43 -4.96 -7.49
CA THR A 61 -13.39 -5.05 -6.47
C THR A 61 -13.12 -3.67 -5.88
N PRO A 62 -12.74 -3.56 -4.60
CA PRO A 62 -12.54 -2.26 -3.98
C PRO A 62 -11.36 -1.50 -4.58
N GLN A 63 -10.26 -2.21 -4.92
CA GLN A 63 -9.14 -1.59 -5.63
C GLN A 63 -9.55 -0.97 -6.96
N ALA A 64 -10.31 -1.71 -7.78
CA ALA A 64 -10.76 -1.20 -9.07
C ALA A 64 -11.58 0.08 -8.95
N GLN A 65 -12.52 0.11 -7.98
CA GLN A 65 -13.33 1.28 -7.70
C GLN A 65 -12.48 2.44 -7.16
N THR A 66 -11.56 2.20 -6.23
CA THR A 66 -10.68 3.26 -5.69
C THR A 66 -9.89 3.95 -6.80
N PHE A 67 -9.31 3.19 -7.73
CA PHE A 67 -8.60 3.77 -8.87
C PHE A 67 -9.55 4.43 -9.87
N ALA A 68 -10.76 3.91 -10.08
CA ALA A 68 -11.76 4.55 -10.92
C ALA A 68 -12.16 5.94 -10.38
N GLU A 69 -12.38 6.08 -9.07
CA GLU A 69 -12.68 7.35 -8.42
C GLU A 69 -11.50 8.34 -8.53
N GLY A 70 -10.26 7.85 -8.39
CA GLY A 70 -9.06 8.66 -8.60
C GLY A 70 -8.91 9.11 -10.06
N LEU A 71 -9.17 8.24 -11.02
CA LEU A 71 -9.14 8.56 -12.45
C LEU A 71 -10.26 9.52 -12.83
N GLU A 72 -11.47 9.38 -12.28
CA GLU A 72 -12.57 10.33 -12.48
C GLU A 72 -12.19 11.74 -11.98
N PHE A 73 -11.49 11.81 -10.83
CA PHE A 73 -10.95 13.08 -10.35
C PHE A 73 -9.98 13.69 -11.38
N LEU A 74 -9.05 12.90 -11.92
CA LEU A 74 -8.09 13.38 -12.90
C LEU A 74 -8.78 13.77 -14.22
N GLU A 75 -9.71 12.97 -14.73
CA GLU A 75 -10.53 13.30 -15.90
C GLU A 75 -11.21 14.66 -15.75
N THR A 76 -11.70 14.96 -14.54
CA THR A 76 -12.39 16.21 -14.24
C THR A 76 -11.45 17.41 -14.08
N ASN A 77 -10.27 17.21 -13.49
CA ASN A 77 -9.46 18.31 -12.94
C ASN A 77 -8.03 18.43 -13.50
N HIS A 78 -7.58 17.54 -14.41
CA HIS A 78 -6.19 17.56 -14.90
C HIS A 78 -5.78 18.85 -15.64
N GLU A 79 -6.75 19.64 -16.13
CA GLU A 79 -6.51 20.96 -16.76
C GLU A 79 -6.52 22.13 -15.75
N GLU A 80 -6.82 21.86 -14.47
CA GLU A 80 -6.88 22.85 -13.39
C GLU A 80 -5.66 22.74 -12.46
N ASP A 81 -5.38 23.84 -11.75
CA ASP A 81 -4.22 23.95 -10.84
C ASP A 81 -4.61 23.67 -9.36
N ASP A 82 -3.59 23.62 -8.49
CA ASP A 82 -3.72 23.64 -7.02
C ASP A 82 -4.55 22.48 -6.40
N TRP A 83 -4.51 21.30 -7.01
CA TRP A 83 -5.08 20.09 -6.43
C TRP A 83 -4.05 19.16 -5.80
N TYR A 84 -4.50 18.39 -4.81
CA TYR A 84 -3.77 17.28 -4.21
C TYR A 84 -4.68 16.05 -4.18
N LEU A 85 -4.29 15.02 -4.92
CA LEU A 85 -5.01 13.76 -5.01
C LEU A 85 -4.23 12.66 -4.29
N GLN A 86 -4.90 11.99 -3.35
CA GLN A 86 -4.40 10.76 -2.74
C GLN A 86 -5.27 9.59 -3.19
N ILE A 87 -4.70 8.67 -3.97
CA ILE A 87 -5.31 7.38 -4.31
C ILE A 87 -4.74 6.35 -3.34
N GLU A 88 -5.53 5.97 -2.33
CA GLU A 88 -5.11 5.05 -1.28
C GLU A 88 -5.88 3.73 -1.39
N THR A 89 -5.16 2.69 -1.78
CA THR A 89 -5.68 1.32 -1.90
C THR A 89 -5.22 0.51 -0.69
N PHE A 90 -6.12 -0.31 -0.15
CA PHE A 90 -5.81 -1.22 0.96
C PHE A 90 -4.98 -2.42 0.49
N ASP A 91 -5.14 -2.84 -0.77
CA ASP A 91 -4.34 -3.91 -1.37
C ASP A 91 -2.88 -3.46 -1.55
N PRO A 92 -1.88 -4.35 -1.34
CA PRO A 92 -1.99 -5.81 -1.29
C PRO A 92 -2.14 -6.40 0.12
N HIS A 93 -2.78 -5.71 1.06
CA HIS A 93 -3.02 -6.24 2.41
C HIS A 93 -3.81 -7.56 2.39
N GLU A 94 -3.65 -8.34 3.46
CA GLU A 94 -4.41 -9.57 3.69
C GLU A 94 -5.92 -9.28 3.87
N PRO A 95 -6.83 -10.19 3.49
CA PRO A 95 -6.59 -11.41 2.73
C PRO A 95 -6.14 -11.12 1.29
N PHE A 96 -5.19 -11.91 0.77
CA PHE A 96 -4.66 -11.84 -0.59
C PHE A 96 -5.66 -12.32 -1.65
N PHE A 97 -6.84 -11.69 -1.66
CA PHE A 97 -7.94 -12.02 -2.53
C PHE A 97 -7.77 -11.35 -3.89
N THR A 98 -7.76 -12.18 -4.93
CA THR A 98 -7.86 -11.73 -6.32
C THR A 98 -8.82 -12.61 -7.12
N LEU A 99 -9.30 -12.06 -8.22
CA LEU A 99 -10.07 -12.78 -9.22
C LEU A 99 -9.17 -13.73 -10.03
N LYS A 100 -9.81 -14.75 -10.62
CA LYS A 100 -9.15 -15.81 -11.39
C LYS A 100 -8.19 -15.28 -12.47
N GLN A 101 -8.55 -14.18 -13.14
CA GLN A 101 -7.74 -13.57 -14.19
C GLN A 101 -6.35 -13.08 -13.74
N TRP A 102 -6.19 -12.76 -12.46
CA TRP A 102 -4.90 -12.38 -11.88
C TRP A 102 -4.12 -13.62 -11.44
N LYS A 103 -4.80 -14.57 -10.80
CA LYS A 103 -4.23 -15.86 -10.39
C LYS A 103 -3.71 -16.67 -11.58
N ASP A 104 -4.44 -16.69 -12.69
CA ASP A 104 -4.08 -17.40 -13.92
C ASP A 104 -2.79 -16.88 -14.58
N LYS A 105 -2.27 -15.71 -14.18
CA LYS A 105 -0.96 -15.21 -14.65
C LYS A 105 0.20 -15.99 -14.03
N TYR A 106 -0.05 -16.72 -12.96
CA TYR A 106 0.91 -17.55 -12.24
C TYR A 106 0.58 -19.02 -12.50
N ASN A 107 1.55 -19.79 -12.98
CA ASN A 107 1.37 -21.21 -13.24
C ASN A 107 1.58 -22.01 -11.95
N TYR A 108 0.57 -21.97 -11.06
CA TYR A 108 0.58 -22.71 -9.80
C TYR A 108 -0.77 -23.40 -9.56
N GLU A 109 -0.71 -24.68 -9.21
CA GLU A 109 -1.88 -25.50 -8.88
C GLU A 109 -1.86 -25.84 -7.39
N TRP A 110 -3.00 -25.66 -6.72
CA TRP A 110 -3.18 -25.94 -5.31
C TRP A 110 -4.52 -26.65 -5.09
N ASP A 111 -4.49 -27.81 -4.45
CA ASP A 111 -5.67 -28.62 -4.12
C ASP A 111 -5.95 -28.73 -2.62
N GLY A 112 -5.15 -28.04 -1.79
CA GLY A 112 -5.32 -27.98 -0.34
C GLY A 112 -6.29 -26.89 0.15
N PRO A 113 -6.33 -26.65 1.48
CA PRO A 113 -7.21 -25.66 2.09
C PRO A 113 -7.02 -24.24 1.57
N VAL A 114 -8.05 -23.40 1.64
CA VAL A 114 -7.94 -21.97 1.29
C VAL A 114 -6.88 -21.30 2.17
N PHE A 115 -5.99 -20.53 1.57
CA PHE A 115 -4.97 -19.78 2.31
C PHE A 115 -4.80 -18.40 1.66
N GLU A 116 -5.43 -17.40 2.27
CA GLU A 116 -5.40 -16.02 1.79
C GLU A 116 -4.95 -15.06 2.89
N TRP A 117 -4.93 -15.49 4.16
CA TRP A 117 -4.57 -14.63 5.29
C TRP A 117 -3.79 -15.44 6.33
N PRO A 118 -2.46 -15.28 6.44
CA PRO A 118 -1.68 -15.98 7.46
C PRO A 118 -1.96 -15.46 8.86
N GLU A 119 -1.77 -16.32 9.86
CA GLU A 119 -1.64 -15.88 11.23
C GLU A 119 -0.34 -15.08 11.40
N TYR A 120 -0.34 -14.08 12.29
CA TYR A 120 0.87 -13.29 12.56
C TYR A 120 1.73 -14.04 13.58
N GLU A 121 2.43 -15.05 13.10
CA GLU A 121 3.23 -15.94 13.92
C GLU A 121 4.34 -16.64 13.12
N ARG A 122 5.02 -17.59 13.76
CA ARG A 122 5.99 -18.45 13.08
C ARG A 122 5.29 -19.35 12.09
N VAL A 123 5.92 -19.56 10.94
CA VAL A 123 5.42 -20.45 9.90
C VAL A 123 5.26 -21.87 10.44
N THR A 124 4.07 -22.45 10.25
CA THR A 124 3.79 -23.86 10.65
C THR A 124 3.31 -24.72 9.49
N GLU A 125 2.90 -24.07 8.40
CA GLU A 125 2.43 -24.68 7.17
C GLU A 125 3.57 -25.38 6.43
N ASP A 126 3.24 -26.45 5.72
CA ASP A 126 4.20 -27.14 4.87
C ASP A 126 4.65 -26.25 3.68
N PRO A 127 5.79 -26.56 3.05
CA PRO A 127 6.33 -25.72 1.99
C PRO A 127 5.39 -25.44 0.81
N ASP A 128 4.49 -26.37 0.47
CA ASP A 128 3.57 -26.18 -0.66
C ASP A 128 2.53 -25.12 -0.30
N ALA A 129 1.94 -25.19 0.90
CA ALA A 129 1.03 -24.15 1.40
C ALA A 129 1.71 -22.77 1.52
N GLN A 130 3.00 -22.72 1.92
CA GLN A 130 3.76 -21.47 1.95
C GLN A 130 3.93 -20.86 0.55
N GLU A 131 4.26 -21.70 -0.43
CA GLU A 131 4.40 -21.28 -1.83
C GLU A 131 3.07 -20.77 -2.38
N TYR A 132 1.98 -21.49 -2.10
CA TYR A 132 0.63 -21.09 -2.48
C TYR A 132 0.29 -19.68 -1.99
N LEU A 133 0.53 -19.36 -0.71
CA LEU A 133 0.26 -18.04 -0.18
C LEU A 133 1.10 -16.95 -0.86
N ARG A 134 2.38 -17.22 -1.16
CA ARG A 134 3.25 -16.30 -1.91
C ARG A 134 2.70 -16.03 -3.31
N TYR A 135 2.14 -17.03 -3.98
CA TYR A 135 1.47 -16.84 -5.27
C TYR A 135 0.22 -15.96 -5.16
N GLN A 136 -0.56 -16.12 -4.09
CA GLN A 136 -1.75 -15.29 -3.85
C GLN A 136 -1.35 -13.83 -3.66
N TYR A 137 -0.32 -13.56 -2.85
CA TYR A 137 0.26 -12.22 -2.70
C TYR A 137 0.77 -11.66 -4.03
N ALA A 138 1.53 -12.44 -4.80
CA ALA A 138 2.07 -12.00 -6.08
C ALA A 138 0.96 -11.67 -7.11
N ALA A 139 -0.12 -12.47 -7.14
CA ALA A 139 -1.29 -12.19 -7.96
C ALA A 139 -1.96 -10.85 -7.59
N LEU A 140 -2.09 -10.56 -6.29
CA LEU A 140 -2.62 -9.28 -5.82
C LEU A 140 -1.69 -8.11 -6.14
N LEU A 141 -0.38 -8.29 -5.95
CA LEU A 141 0.62 -7.28 -6.30
C LEU A 141 0.60 -6.96 -7.80
N THR A 142 0.39 -7.95 -8.67
CA THR A 142 0.22 -7.73 -10.12
C THR A 142 -1.04 -6.92 -10.43
N GLN A 143 -2.11 -7.09 -9.65
CA GLN A 143 -3.30 -6.26 -9.78
C GLN A 143 -3.00 -4.80 -9.37
N CYS A 144 -2.29 -4.60 -8.26
CA CYS A 144 -1.83 -3.27 -7.84
C CYS A 144 -1.00 -2.57 -8.93
N ASP A 145 -0.03 -3.29 -9.52
CA ASP A 145 0.81 -2.80 -10.62
C ASP A 145 -0.02 -2.40 -11.84
N HIS A 146 -1.00 -3.22 -12.23
CA HIS A 146 -1.90 -2.91 -13.34
C HIS A 146 -2.68 -1.60 -13.13
N TYR A 147 -3.20 -1.36 -11.92
CA TYR A 147 -3.97 -0.16 -11.64
C TYR A 147 -3.11 1.09 -11.48
N LEU A 148 -1.90 0.96 -10.90
CA LEU A 148 -0.91 2.03 -10.96
C LEU A 148 -0.58 2.39 -12.41
N GLY A 149 -0.45 1.37 -13.28
CA GLY A 149 -0.28 1.53 -14.71
C GLY A 149 -1.36 2.42 -15.34
N LYS A 150 -2.64 2.30 -14.93
CA LYS A 150 -3.71 3.16 -15.46
C LYS A 150 -3.52 4.64 -15.13
N VAL A 151 -2.99 4.96 -13.94
CA VAL A 151 -2.69 6.35 -13.56
C VAL A 151 -1.51 6.88 -14.38
N ILE A 152 -0.48 6.06 -14.58
CA ILE A 152 0.68 6.38 -15.41
C ILE A 152 0.25 6.61 -16.87
N ASP A 153 -0.56 5.71 -17.43
CA ASP A 153 -1.13 5.83 -18.78
C ASP A 153 -1.95 7.12 -18.92
N PHE A 154 -2.76 7.46 -17.91
CA PHE A 154 -3.51 8.72 -17.91
C PHE A 154 -2.57 9.94 -17.95
N MET A 155 -1.50 9.93 -17.15
CA MET A 155 -0.51 11.02 -17.18
C MET A 155 0.20 11.13 -18.52
N ASP A 156 0.50 10.00 -19.19
CA ASP A 156 1.06 9.96 -20.55
C ASP A 156 0.09 10.56 -21.57
N ASP A 157 -1.17 10.13 -21.57
CA ASP A 157 -2.19 10.55 -22.54
C ASP A 157 -2.55 12.05 -22.41
N HIS A 158 -2.43 12.60 -21.21
CA HIS A 158 -2.80 13.99 -20.90
C HIS A 158 -1.60 14.95 -20.73
N ASN A 159 -0.37 14.50 -21.03
CA ASN A 159 0.88 15.28 -20.88
C ASN A 159 1.10 15.86 -19.47
N MET A 160 0.67 15.14 -18.44
CA MET A 160 0.74 15.63 -17.05
C MET A 160 2.16 15.61 -16.49
N TRP A 161 3.09 14.88 -17.11
CA TRP A 161 4.49 14.79 -16.64
C TRP A 161 5.23 16.11 -16.60
N ASP A 162 4.77 17.13 -17.33
CA ASP A 162 5.42 18.45 -17.38
C ASP A 162 5.04 19.36 -16.20
N ASP A 163 3.96 19.04 -15.48
CA ASP A 163 3.41 19.94 -14.44
C ASP A 163 2.85 19.23 -13.20
N THR A 164 2.81 17.89 -13.20
CA THR A 164 2.31 17.10 -12.07
C THR A 164 3.44 16.32 -11.38
N MET A 165 3.55 16.49 -10.06
CA MET A 165 4.36 15.60 -9.22
C MET A 165 3.61 14.28 -8.98
N LEU A 166 4.31 13.15 -9.09
CA LEU A 166 3.79 11.83 -8.72
C LEU A 166 4.65 11.21 -7.62
N MET A 167 4.02 10.78 -6.52
CA MET A 167 4.66 10.02 -5.45
C MET A 167 3.98 8.67 -5.29
N VAL A 168 4.76 7.59 -5.28
CA VAL A 168 4.29 6.22 -5.01
C VAL A 168 5.07 5.68 -3.82
N VAL A 169 4.36 5.30 -2.76
CA VAL A 169 4.94 4.83 -1.49
C VAL A 169 4.02 3.80 -0.85
N THR A 170 4.57 2.94 0.01
CA THR A 170 3.79 2.06 0.89
C THR A 170 3.98 2.45 2.36
N ASP A 171 3.07 2.03 3.22
CA ASP A 171 3.13 2.32 4.66
C ASP A 171 4.13 1.43 5.39
N HIS A 172 4.19 0.15 5.02
CA HIS A 172 5.15 -0.83 5.51
C HIS A 172 5.31 -1.98 4.49
N GLY A 173 6.18 -2.94 4.79
CA GLY A 173 6.30 -4.21 4.06
C GLY A 173 5.62 -5.39 4.77
N PHE A 174 5.93 -6.61 4.36
CA PHE A 174 5.28 -7.83 4.88
C PHE A 174 6.21 -9.05 4.75
N LEU A 175 6.23 -9.92 5.75
CA LEU A 175 6.95 -11.21 5.68
C LEU A 175 6.04 -12.29 5.10
N LEU A 176 6.53 -12.92 4.04
CA LEU A 176 5.91 -14.04 3.34
C LEU A 176 6.66 -15.34 3.66
N GLY A 177 7.05 -15.52 4.93
CA GLY A 177 7.71 -16.73 5.43
C GLY A 177 9.23 -16.60 5.54
N GLU A 178 9.81 -15.45 5.16
CA GLU A 178 11.20 -15.15 5.48
C GLU A 178 11.42 -15.21 7.00
N HIS A 179 12.60 -15.64 7.41
CA HIS A 179 12.96 -15.82 8.82
C HIS A 179 12.05 -16.76 9.62
N ASP A 180 11.31 -17.66 8.95
CA ASP A 180 10.30 -18.54 9.54
C ASP A 180 9.11 -17.78 10.15
N TRP A 181 8.80 -16.58 9.65
CA TRP A 181 7.69 -15.75 10.14
C TRP A 181 6.74 -15.31 9.03
N TRP A 182 5.45 -15.26 9.36
CA TRP A 182 4.44 -14.58 8.58
C TRP A 182 4.14 -13.21 9.16
N GLY A 183 3.68 -12.29 8.31
CA GLY A 183 3.03 -11.09 8.82
C GLY A 183 3.97 -9.92 9.05
N LYS A 184 3.59 -9.16 10.07
CA LYS A 184 4.27 -7.95 10.53
C LYS A 184 4.05 -7.82 12.05
N MET A 185 4.76 -6.90 12.70
CA MET A 185 4.58 -6.46 14.10
C MET A 185 4.97 -7.43 15.24
N CYS A 186 4.94 -8.75 15.05
CA CYS A 186 5.15 -9.73 16.14
C CYS A 186 6.62 -10.20 16.30
N MET A 187 7.38 -10.19 15.21
CA MET A 187 8.78 -10.57 15.11
C MET A 187 9.70 -9.34 15.19
N PRO A 188 11.04 -9.50 15.29
CA PRO A 188 11.96 -8.40 15.08
C PRO A 188 11.71 -7.72 13.73
N TRP A 189 11.93 -6.41 13.65
CA TRP A 189 11.64 -5.67 12.43
C TRP A 189 12.74 -5.91 11.39
N TYR A 190 12.42 -6.70 10.37
CA TYR A 190 13.34 -7.01 9.28
C TYR A 190 13.18 -6.03 8.10
N ASN A 191 14.16 -6.01 7.20
CA ASN A 191 14.15 -5.13 6.02
C ASN A 191 12.91 -5.34 5.15
N GLU A 192 12.42 -6.56 5.02
CA GLU A 192 11.21 -6.92 4.28
C GLU A 192 9.97 -6.19 4.81
N THR A 193 9.98 -5.73 6.07
CA THR A 193 8.90 -4.95 6.68
C THR A 193 9.16 -3.45 6.75
N ALA A 194 10.43 -3.02 6.76
CA ALA A 194 10.81 -1.63 7.01
C ALA A 194 11.38 -0.90 5.79
N HIS A 195 12.01 -1.61 4.85
CA HIS A 195 12.60 -1.05 3.64
C HIS A 195 11.56 -1.07 2.51
N ILE A 196 10.74 -0.02 2.50
CA ILE A 196 9.60 0.14 1.61
C ILE A 196 9.97 0.82 0.28
N PRO A 197 9.21 0.58 -0.80
CA PRO A 197 9.36 1.34 -2.04
C PRO A 197 8.94 2.80 -1.86
N LEU A 198 9.73 3.70 -2.46
CA LEU A 198 9.42 5.12 -2.61
C LEU A 198 9.88 5.56 -4.01
N PHE A 199 8.93 5.95 -4.85
CA PHE A 199 9.19 6.54 -6.16
C PHE A 199 8.63 7.95 -6.17
N ILE A 200 9.43 8.91 -6.64
CA ILE A 200 9.00 10.31 -6.75
C ILE A 200 9.42 10.85 -8.11
N TRP A 201 8.45 11.35 -8.86
CA TRP A 201 8.65 12.20 -10.04
C TRP A 201 8.27 13.63 -9.68
N ASP A 202 9.13 14.58 -10.03
CA ASP A 202 8.81 16.00 -9.95
C ASP A 202 9.29 16.73 -11.22
N PRO A 203 8.40 17.40 -11.96
CA PRO A 203 8.74 18.07 -13.22
C PRO A 203 9.76 19.19 -13.05
N ARG A 204 9.79 19.85 -11.88
CA ARG A 204 10.69 20.98 -11.61
C ARG A 204 12.13 20.53 -11.48
N LEU A 205 12.35 19.28 -11.04
CA LEU A 205 13.67 18.66 -10.98
C LEU A 205 14.04 17.96 -12.28
N GLY A 206 13.07 17.31 -12.94
CA GLY A 206 13.28 16.63 -14.22
C GLY A 206 14.24 15.44 -14.18
N VAL A 207 14.53 14.90 -12.98
CA VAL A 207 15.48 13.80 -12.80
C VAL A 207 14.79 12.46 -13.09
N LYS A 208 15.40 11.64 -13.97
CA LYS A 208 14.81 10.40 -14.50
C LYS A 208 15.77 9.23 -14.39
N GLY A 209 15.24 8.05 -14.04
CA GLY A 209 15.99 6.79 -14.09
C GLY A 209 17.11 6.68 -13.04
N GLU A 210 17.07 7.53 -12.02
CA GLU A 210 18.09 7.58 -10.98
C GLU A 210 17.61 6.87 -9.70
N ARG A 211 18.56 6.27 -8.98
CA ARG A 211 18.32 5.67 -7.67
C ARG A 211 19.03 6.48 -6.59
N ARG A 212 18.38 6.64 -5.45
CA ARG A 212 18.94 7.30 -4.26
C ARG A 212 19.39 6.27 -3.24
N THR A 213 20.45 6.61 -2.51
CA THR A 213 21.03 5.79 -1.44
C THR A 213 20.94 6.45 -0.08
N SER A 214 20.62 7.74 -0.05
CA SER A 214 20.39 8.48 1.20
C SER A 214 19.23 7.89 2.00
N LEU A 215 19.42 7.83 3.31
CA LEU A 215 18.44 7.28 4.24
C LEU A 215 17.29 8.27 4.46
N THR A 216 16.07 7.80 4.22
CA THR A 216 14.83 8.59 4.31
C THR A 216 13.81 7.88 5.20
N GLN A 217 12.79 8.59 5.66
CA GLN A 217 11.70 8.07 6.48
C GLN A 217 10.34 8.56 5.96
N THR A 218 9.27 7.83 6.24
CA THR A 218 7.90 8.22 5.82
C THR A 218 7.45 9.56 6.40
N ILE A 219 8.02 9.98 7.54
CA ILE A 219 7.75 11.30 8.14
C ILE A 219 8.29 12.47 7.32
N ASP A 220 9.21 12.21 6.38
CA ASP A 220 9.81 13.21 5.49
C ASP A 220 8.87 13.59 4.34
N LEU A 221 7.89 12.73 4.00
CA LEU A 221 7.01 12.95 2.85
C LEU A 221 6.13 14.19 3.02
N GLY A 222 5.53 14.36 4.20
CA GLY A 222 4.71 15.53 4.53
C GLY A 222 5.44 16.87 4.32
N PRO A 223 6.56 17.14 5.02
CA PRO A 223 7.31 18.37 4.82
C PRO A 223 7.87 18.52 3.41
N SER A 224 8.18 17.41 2.70
CA SER A 224 8.60 17.47 1.29
C SER A 224 7.49 18.02 0.39
N ILE A 225 6.27 17.49 0.50
CA ILE A 225 5.13 17.97 -0.29
C ILE A 225 4.91 19.46 -0.02
N LEU A 226 4.91 19.88 1.25
CA LEU A 226 4.75 21.29 1.60
C LEU A 226 5.86 22.18 1.00
N GLU A 227 7.12 21.74 1.05
CA GLU A 227 8.25 22.48 0.46
C GLU A 227 8.16 22.58 -1.07
N PHE A 228 7.67 21.55 -1.75
CA PHE A 228 7.54 21.56 -3.21
C PHE A 228 6.44 22.47 -3.72
N PHE A 229 5.46 22.77 -2.89
CA PHE A 229 4.31 23.62 -3.23
C PHE A 229 4.31 24.96 -2.46
N ASP A 230 5.47 25.37 -1.95
CA ASP A 230 5.68 26.65 -1.24
C ASP A 230 4.71 26.89 -0.08
N VAL A 231 4.34 25.83 0.64
CA VAL A 231 3.50 25.88 1.84
C VAL A 231 4.37 25.84 3.10
N ASP A 232 4.05 26.70 4.07
CA ASP A 232 4.75 26.75 5.36
C ASP A 232 4.74 25.37 6.07
N ILE A 233 5.92 24.84 6.35
CA ILE A 233 6.08 23.59 7.11
C ILE A 233 5.77 23.86 8.60
N PRO A 234 4.77 23.18 9.20
CA PRO A 234 4.49 23.29 10.62
C PRO A 234 5.71 22.95 11.48
N LYS A 235 5.93 23.74 12.53
CA LYS A 235 7.12 23.62 13.40
C LYS A 235 7.20 22.31 14.19
N ASP A 236 6.09 21.58 14.27
CA ASP A 236 5.95 20.30 14.96
C ASP A 236 6.09 19.10 14.03
N MET A 237 6.24 19.30 12.70
CA MET A 237 6.68 18.23 11.81
C MET A 237 8.13 17.85 12.13
N MET A 238 8.37 16.54 12.27
CA MET A 238 9.66 15.99 12.66
C MET A 238 10.49 15.48 11.47
N GLY A 239 9.87 15.35 10.29
CA GLY A 239 10.58 14.97 9.07
C GLY A 239 11.32 16.15 8.43
N THR A 240 12.21 15.83 7.49
CA THR A 240 12.99 16.82 6.75
C THR A 240 12.66 16.72 5.25
N PRO A 241 12.52 17.84 4.51
CA PRO A 241 12.22 17.79 3.08
C PRO A 241 13.25 17.00 2.27
N LEU A 242 12.75 16.24 1.28
CA LEU A 242 13.53 15.34 0.43
C LEU A 242 14.07 16.00 -0.83
N ARG A 243 13.86 17.30 -1.05
CA ARG A 243 14.26 17.98 -2.30
C ARG A 243 15.73 17.77 -2.65
N GLN A 244 16.65 17.97 -1.71
CA GLN A 244 18.08 17.76 -1.96
C GLN A 244 18.41 16.28 -2.23
N VAL A 245 17.73 15.36 -1.55
CA VAL A 245 17.86 13.92 -1.85
C VAL A 245 17.44 13.64 -3.28
N MET A 246 16.32 14.22 -3.71
CA MET A 246 15.79 14.05 -5.06
C MET A 246 16.69 14.69 -6.13
N GLU A 247 17.26 15.86 -5.87
CA GLU A 247 18.13 16.61 -6.79
C GLU A 247 19.48 15.92 -7.02
N ASP A 248 20.20 15.56 -5.95
CA ASP A 248 21.60 15.13 -6.07
C ASP A 248 22.04 14.03 -5.08
N ASP A 249 21.09 13.31 -4.47
CA ASP A 249 21.34 12.27 -3.45
C ASP A 249 22.18 12.79 -2.27
N THR A 250 21.96 14.05 -1.87
CA THR A 250 22.59 14.62 -0.67
C THR A 250 22.27 13.76 0.55
N PRO A 251 23.27 13.39 1.38
CA PRO A 251 23.05 12.65 2.61
C PRO A 251 22.01 13.34 3.50
N HIS A 252 21.01 12.56 3.94
CA HIS A 252 19.81 13.08 4.59
C HIS A 252 19.78 12.77 6.09
N HIS A 253 19.52 11.53 6.47
CA HIS A 253 19.62 11.07 7.85
C HIS A 253 20.91 10.27 8.09
N GLU A 254 21.58 10.51 9.22
CA GLU A 254 22.66 9.64 9.69
C GLU A 254 22.14 8.30 10.21
N ALA A 255 20.91 8.30 10.75
CA ALA A 255 20.20 7.11 11.20
C ALA A 255 18.68 7.30 11.12
N ALA A 256 17.94 6.22 10.88
CA ALA A 256 16.49 6.19 10.86
C ALA A 256 15.93 5.34 11.98
N LEU A 257 14.81 5.77 12.56
CA LEU A 257 14.06 5.04 13.59
C LEU A 257 12.81 4.41 12.99
N PHE A 258 12.57 3.14 13.29
CA PHE A 258 11.39 2.43 12.81
C PHE A 258 10.91 1.40 13.83
N GLY A 259 9.60 1.13 13.82
CA GLY A 259 8.97 0.22 14.76
C GLY A 259 7.50 0.58 14.97
N MET A 260 6.96 0.14 16.11
CA MET A 260 5.57 0.40 16.48
C MET A 260 5.49 1.09 17.83
N PHE A 261 4.58 2.06 17.94
CA PHE A 261 4.26 2.71 19.20
C PHE A 261 3.85 1.69 20.26
N GLY A 262 4.50 1.71 21.43
CA GLY A 262 4.27 0.73 22.50
C GLY A 262 4.84 -0.66 22.24
N GLY A 263 5.59 -0.85 21.14
CA GLY A 263 6.27 -2.09 20.78
C GLY A 263 7.78 -1.93 20.67
N HIS A 264 8.40 -2.75 19.81
CA HIS A 264 9.83 -2.64 19.51
C HIS A 264 10.13 -1.42 18.64
N VAL A 265 11.25 -0.76 18.94
CA VAL A 265 11.82 0.35 18.17
C VAL A 265 13.25 -0.04 17.81
N ASN A 266 13.62 0.17 16.54
CA ASN A 266 14.91 -0.16 15.98
C ASN A 266 15.54 1.09 15.38
N VAL A 267 16.83 1.00 15.12
CA VAL A 267 17.62 2.06 14.49
C VAL A 267 18.46 1.46 13.37
N THR A 268 18.55 2.14 12.25
CA THR A 268 19.46 1.77 11.15
C THR A 268 20.27 2.96 10.70
N ASP A 269 21.53 2.73 10.33
CA ASP A 269 22.40 3.69 9.63
C ASP A 269 22.38 3.49 8.10
N GLY A 270 21.44 2.69 7.59
CA GLY A 270 21.39 2.26 6.19
C GLY A 270 22.25 1.04 5.87
N ARG A 271 23.05 0.53 6.83
CA ARG A 271 23.88 -0.67 6.68
C ARG A 271 23.56 -1.76 7.69
N TYR A 272 23.27 -1.39 8.93
CA TYR A 272 22.95 -2.29 10.04
C TYR A 272 21.55 -2.02 10.58
N ILE A 273 20.92 -3.06 11.14
CA ILE A 273 19.70 -2.99 11.95
C ILE A 273 20.03 -3.53 13.33
#